data_AF-A0A257M1K8-F1
#
_entry.id   AF-A0A257M1K8-F1
#
_cell.length_a   1.000
_cell.length_b   1.000
_cell.length_c   1.000
_cell.angle_alpha   90.00
_cell.angle_beta   90.00
_cell.angle_gamma   90.00
#
_symmetry.space_group_name_H-M   'P 1'
#
loop_
_entity.id
_entity.type
_entity.pdbx_description
1 polymer ?
#
loop_
_entity_poly.entity_id
_entity_poly.type
_entity_poly.pdbx_seq_one_letter_code
_entity_poly.pdbx_strand_id
1 'polypeptide(L)'
;MFATYVHHLDPIALKAGFLTLRWYGLAYLGGFVAGYFLLRYLAQRKMWVLKPEEAGDFIAAAALFGVFIGGRLGYVLFYQILESNHGWQSVMQDPLGILRVWEGGMASHGGILGLVIFTWVYSRRKKVSWTGLGDGLCVVAPVGLFFGRIANFINGELYGRVAPGLAWAMKFPMALRENKIEAGNFTNAADALSAVVPGLLEYPDGRVKASDEIFSGMLQATRSSPEARAALEPYLEPRHPSQLYEAALEGALLFAILWIVRMHHTGC
;
A
#
# COMPACT_ATOMS: atom_id res chain seq x y z
N MET A 1 18.62 11.61 -24.43
CA MET A 1 18.00 10.90 -23.29
C MET A 1 16.57 11.44 -23.17
N PHE A 2 15.54 10.59 -23.18
CA PHE A 2 14.17 11.08 -22.94
C PHE A 2 14.13 11.72 -21.54
N ALA A 3 13.44 12.86 -21.41
CA ALA A 3 13.24 13.50 -20.12
C ALA A 3 12.50 12.50 -19.20
N THR A 4 13.22 11.92 -18.25
CA THR A 4 12.68 10.88 -17.40
C THR A 4 12.24 11.52 -16.10
N TYR A 5 10.95 11.47 -15.80
CA TYR A 5 10.39 12.05 -14.59
C TYR A 5 11.01 11.40 -13.33
N VAL A 6 11.62 12.21 -12.46
CA VAL A 6 12.05 11.79 -11.13
C VAL A 6 10.88 11.92 -10.16
N HIS A 7 10.44 10.79 -9.63
CA HIS A 7 9.30 10.71 -8.73
C HIS A 7 9.57 11.45 -7.42
N HIS A 8 8.70 12.40 -7.10
CA HIS A 8 8.89 13.31 -5.96
C HIS A 8 7.58 13.63 -5.22
N LEU A 9 6.57 12.77 -5.32
CA LEU A 9 5.33 12.93 -4.55
C LEU A 9 5.59 12.71 -3.05
N ASP A 10 4.82 13.43 -2.22
CA ASP A 10 4.87 13.28 -0.76
C ASP A 10 3.82 12.25 -0.30
N PRO A 11 4.21 11.18 0.42
CA PRO A 11 3.28 10.21 0.99
C PRO A 11 2.39 10.80 2.11
N ILE A 12 2.76 11.95 2.66
CA ILE A 12 1.98 12.68 3.67
C ILE A 12 0.96 13.57 2.94
N ALA A 13 -0.32 13.27 3.12
CA ALA A 13 -1.41 14.05 2.57
C ALA A 13 -1.66 15.33 3.39
N LEU A 14 -1.60 15.22 4.72
CA LEU A 14 -1.78 16.34 5.62
C LEU A 14 -0.96 16.11 6.90
N LYS A 15 -0.26 17.15 7.35
CA LYS A 15 0.44 17.19 8.63
C LYS A 15 -0.19 18.25 9.52
N ALA A 16 -0.89 17.83 10.57
CA ALA A 16 -1.57 18.72 11.52
C ALA A 16 -1.11 18.40 12.95
N GLY A 17 -0.06 19.08 13.41
CA GLY A 17 0.52 18.86 14.73
C GLY A 17 1.00 17.42 14.91
N PHE A 18 0.42 16.70 15.88
CA PHE A 18 0.71 15.29 16.17
C PHE A 18 0.08 14.31 15.17
N LEU A 19 -0.91 14.76 14.37
CA LEU A 19 -1.60 13.92 13.40
C LEU A 19 -0.89 13.99 12.04
N THR A 20 -0.38 12.85 11.57
CA THR A 20 0.15 12.71 10.20
C THR A 20 -0.78 11.82 9.39
N LEU A 21 -1.53 12.41 8.48
CA LEU A 21 -2.42 11.72 7.56
C LEU A 21 -1.65 11.35 6.29
N ARG A 22 -1.62 10.06 5.96
CA ARG A 22 -0.93 9.53 4.78
C ARG A 22 -1.92 9.17 3.67
N TRP A 23 -1.50 9.33 2.42
CA TRP A 23 -2.29 8.93 1.26
C TRP A 23 -2.68 7.44 1.30
N TYR A 24 -1.81 6.59 1.84
CA TYR A 24 -2.09 5.17 2.03
C TYR A 24 -3.31 4.88 2.91
N GLY A 25 -3.44 5.59 4.03
CA GLY A 25 -4.60 5.46 4.92
C GLY A 25 -5.88 5.97 4.26
N LEU A 26 -5.77 7.09 3.53
CA LEU A 26 -6.89 7.64 2.75
C LEU A 26 -7.33 6.71 1.62
N ALA A 27 -6.39 6.03 0.95
CA ALA A 27 -6.69 5.07 -0.09
C ALA A 27 -7.47 3.86 0.47
N TYR A 28 -7.06 3.31 1.62
CA TYR A 28 -7.83 2.25 2.28
C TYR A 28 -9.23 2.71 2.66
N LEU A 29 -9.35 3.90 3.27
CA LEU A 29 -10.65 4.47 3.63
C LEU A 29 -11.53 4.65 2.37
N GLY A 30 -10.96 5.19 1.29
CA GLY A 30 -11.64 5.33 0.01
C GLY A 30 -12.14 4.00 -0.54
N GLY A 31 -11.33 2.94 -0.44
CA GLY A 31 -11.72 1.57 -0.82
C GLY A 31 -12.91 1.04 -0.01
N PHE A 32 -12.89 1.18 1.32
CA PHE A 32 -14.00 0.74 2.17
C PHE A 32 -15.28 1.56 1.96
N VAL A 33 -15.16 2.88 1.82
CA VAL A 33 -16.30 3.77 1.58
C VAL A 33 -16.92 3.48 0.22
N ALA A 34 -16.12 3.34 -0.84
CA ALA A 34 -16.61 2.97 -2.16
C ALA A 34 -17.26 1.58 -2.15
N GLY A 35 -16.61 0.60 -1.51
CA GLY A 35 -17.18 -0.73 -1.31
C GLY A 35 -18.54 -0.68 -0.61
N TYR A 36 -18.72 0.20 0.38
CA TYR A 36 -19.97 0.32 1.12
C TYR A 36 -21.10 0.78 0.20
N PHE A 37 -20.87 1.85 -0.56
CA PHE A 37 -21.87 2.37 -1.49
C PHE A 37 -22.19 1.35 -2.60
N LEU A 38 -21.20 0.65 -3.12
CA LEU A 38 -21.38 -0.35 -4.17
C LEU A 38 -22.13 -1.59 -3.66
N LEU A 39 -21.78 -2.14 -2.51
CA LEU A 39 -22.50 -3.27 -1.91
C LEU A 39 -23.94 -2.88 -1.53
N ARG A 40 -24.12 -1.67 -0.98
CA ARG A 40 -25.45 -1.13 -0.69
C ARG A 40 -26.28 -0.99 -1.96
N TYR A 41 -25.69 -0.52 -3.06
CA TYR A 41 -26.35 -0.45 -4.36
C TYR A 41 -26.77 -1.84 -4.87
N LEU A 42 -25.89 -2.84 -4.77
CA LEU A 42 -26.22 -4.22 -5.13
C LEU A 42 -27.36 -4.78 -4.26
N ALA A 43 -27.34 -4.52 -2.94
CA ALA A 43 -28.42 -4.91 -2.04
C ALA A 43 -29.76 -4.25 -2.38
N GLN A 44 -29.77 -2.95 -2.72
CA GLN A 44 -30.99 -2.22 -3.08
C GLN A 44 -31.67 -2.82 -4.33
N ARG A 45 -30.86 -3.36 -5.24
CA ARG A 45 -31.31 -4.05 -6.44
C ARG A 45 -31.62 -5.54 -6.20
N LYS A 46 -31.59 -6.00 -4.95
CA LYS A 46 -31.73 -7.43 -4.56
C LYS A 46 -30.70 -8.35 -5.24
N MET A 47 -29.55 -7.78 -5.62
CA MET A 47 -28.43 -8.49 -6.23
C MET A 47 -27.33 -8.77 -5.20
N TRP A 48 -27.63 -8.79 -3.91
CA TRP A 48 -26.69 -9.20 -2.89
C TRP A 48 -27.45 -9.87 -1.74
N VAL A 49 -26.75 -10.73 -1.00
CA VAL A 49 -27.38 -11.60 0.00
C VAL A 49 -27.76 -10.87 1.28
N LEU A 50 -27.17 -9.71 1.54
CA LEU A 50 -27.50 -8.85 2.68
C LEU A 50 -28.46 -7.74 2.26
N LYS A 51 -29.19 -7.23 3.25
CA LYS A 51 -30.06 -6.08 3.04
C LYS A 51 -29.25 -4.78 2.97
N PRO A 52 -29.76 -3.71 2.33
CA PRO A 52 -29.04 -2.45 2.19
C PRO A 52 -28.59 -1.83 3.52
N GLU A 53 -29.35 -2.04 4.59
CA GLU A 53 -29.09 -1.50 5.92
C GLU A 53 -27.90 -2.21 6.58
N GLU A 54 -27.64 -3.47 6.21
CA GLU A 54 -26.57 -4.29 6.78
C GLU A 54 -25.21 -4.07 6.08
N ALA A 55 -25.19 -3.37 4.95
CA ALA A 55 -23.97 -3.16 4.16
C ALA A 55 -22.89 -2.39 4.94
N GLY A 56 -23.29 -1.40 5.74
CA GLY A 56 -22.37 -0.61 6.57
C GLY A 56 -21.72 -1.46 7.65
N ASP A 57 -22.55 -2.13 8.45
CA ASP A 57 -22.09 -3.04 9.51
C ASP A 57 -21.19 -4.14 8.96
N PHE A 58 -21.55 -4.72 7.81
CA PHE A 58 -20.76 -5.76 7.16
C PHE A 58 -19.37 -5.25 6.75
N ILE A 59 -19.27 -4.12 6.05
CA ILE A 59 -17.97 -3.59 5.62
C ILE A 59 -17.12 -3.19 6.80
N ALA A 60 -17.69 -2.51 7.80
CA ALA A 60 -16.94 -2.11 8.99
C ALA A 60 -16.40 -3.34 9.74
N ALA A 61 -17.22 -4.39 9.88
CA ALA A 61 -16.81 -5.64 10.50
C ALA A 61 -15.78 -6.41 9.65
N ALA A 62 -15.92 -6.41 8.33
CA ALA A 62 -14.96 -7.03 7.40
C ALA A 62 -13.60 -6.32 7.46
N ALA A 63 -13.60 -4.99 7.51
CA ALA A 63 -12.41 -4.18 7.64
C ALA A 63 -11.70 -4.46 8.97
N LEU A 64 -12.44 -4.48 10.09
CA LEU A 64 -11.87 -4.67 11.42
C LEU A 64 -11.46 -6.13 11.69
N PHE A 65 -12.41 -7.07 11.59
CA PHE A 65 -12.19 -8.47 11.98
C PHE A 65 -11.54 -9.30 10.87
N GLY A 66 -11.82 -8.98 9.62
CA GLY A 66 -11.21 -9.65 8.48
C GLY A 66 -9.81 -9.12 8.19
N VAL A 67 -9.74 -7.88 7.71
CA VAL A 67 -8.50 -7.30 7.18
C VAL A 67 -7.53 -6.86 8.27
N PHE A 68 -7.98 -6.06 9.23
CA PHE A 68 -7.11 -5.44 10.23
C PHE A 68 -6.60 -6.46 11.25
N ILE A 69 -7.50 -7.17 11.94
CA ILE A 69 -7.13 -8.20 12.91
C ILE A 69 -6.43 -9.37 12.21
N GLY A 70 -6.96 -9.83 11.06
CA GLY A 70 -6.34 -10.91 10.30
C GLY A 70 -4.93 -10.55 9.83
N GLY A 71 -4.73 -9.34 9.31
CA GLY A 71 -3.43 -8.86 8.87
C GLY A 71 -2.43 -8.76 10.01
N ARG A 72 -2.87 -8.30 11.19
CA ARG A 72 -2.00 -8.21 12.37
C ARG A 72 -1.62 -9.58 12.92
N LEU A 73 -2.61 -10.45 13.14
CA LEU A 73 -2.36 -11.80 13.65
C LEU A 73 -1.56 -12.63 12.66
N GLY A 74 -1.81 -12.48 11.37
CA GLY A 74 -1.00 -13.13 10.34
C GLY A 74 0.44 -12.62 10.33
N TYR A 75 0.68 -11.32 10.59
CA TYR A 75 2.04 -10.81 10.73
C TYR A 75 2.78 -11.49 11.88
N VAL A 76 2.15 -11.53 13.06
CA VAL A 76 2.70 -12.20 14.25
C VAL A 76 2.96 -13.69 13.96
N LEU A 77 1.97 -14.39 13.40
CA LEU A 77 2.08 -15.81 13.13
C LEU A 77 3.18 -16.13 12.10
N PHE A 78 3.10 -15.54 10.91
CA PHE A 78 3.98 -15.90 9.81
C PHE A 78 5.40 -15.35 9.99
N TYR A 79 5.53 -14.09 10.41
CA TYR A 79 6.83 -13.41 10.42
C TYR A 79 7.51 -13.47 11.80
N GLN A 80 6.78 -13.30 12.90
CA GLN A 80 7.40 -13.29 14.23
C GLN A 80 7.57 -14.69 14.85
N ILE A 81 6.69 -15.63 14.53
CA ILE A 81 6.71 -16.99 15.08
C ILE A 81 7.30 -18.00 14.09
N LEU A 82 6.79 -18.06 12.85
CA LEU A 82 7.13 -19.12 11.90
C LEU A 82 8.43 -18.86 11.11
N GLU A 83 8.68 -17.63 10.67
CA GLU A 83 9.87 -17.29 9.86
C GLU A 83 11.10 -16.93 10.72
N SER A 84 10.88 -16.38 11.91
CA SER A 84 11.94 -15.98 12.81
C SER A 84 12.51 -17.17 13.59
N ASN A 85 13.84 -17.32 13.66
CA ASN A 85 14.55 -18.26 14.56
C ASN A 85 14.24 -18.08 16.07
N HIS A 86 13.34 -17.16 16.43
CA HIS A 86 12.89 -16.86 17.79
C HIS A 86 11.68 -17.70 18.24
N GLY A 87 10.89 -18.27 17.31
CA GLY A 87 9.69 -19.04 17.66
C GLY A 87 8.73 -18.28 18.59
N TRP A 88 8.11 -18.97 19.54
CA TRP A 88 7.24 -18.36 20.56
C TRP A 88 7.97 -17.38 21.51
N GLN A 89 9.30 -17.40 21.54
CA GLN A 89 10.08 -16.60 22.47
C GLN A 89 9.95 -15.09 22.18
N SER A 90 9.81 -14.69 20.92
CA SER A 90 9.59 -13.29 20.52
C SER A 90 8.29 -12.73 21.12
N VAL A 91 7.22 -13.50 21.11
CA VAL A 91 5.90 -13.12 21.65
C VAL A 91 5.88 -13.20 23.17
N MET A 92 6.59 -14.16 23.78
CA MET A 92 6.65 -14.28 25.25
C MET A 92 7.43 -13.15 25.91
N GLN A 93 8.45 -12.60 25.23
CA GLN A 93 9.21 -11.46 25.72
C GLN A 93 8.39 -10.17 25.73
N ASP A 94 7.50 -10.01 24.76
CA ASP A 94 6.57 -8.87 24.73
C ASP A 94 5.17 -9.28 24.23
N PRO A 95 4.32 -9.81 25.14
CA PRO A 95 2.97 -10.26 24.78
C PRO A 95 2.08 -9.13 24.27
N LEU A 96 2.29 -7.90 24.76
CA LEU A 96 1.53 -6.72 24.33
C LEU A 96 1.99 -6.21 22.95
N GLY A 97 3.15 -6.68 22.46
CA GLY A 97 3.63 -6.52 21.10
C GLY A 97 2.59 -6.80 20.03
N ILE A 98 1.73 -7.81 20.24
CA ILE A 98 0.67 -8.16 19.28
C ILE A 98 -0.29 -6.99 19.02
N LEU A 99 -0.53 -6.13 20.00
CA LEU A 99 -1.47 -5.01 19.90
C LEU A 99 -0.85 -3.72 19.33
N ARG A 100 0.48 -3.64 19.24
CA ARG A 100 1.21 -2.45 18.78
C ARG A 100 1.19 -2.28 17.26
N VAL A 101 -0.01 -2.06 16.73
CA VAL A 101 -0.29 -1.86 15.30
C VAL A 101 0.32 -0.57 14.73
N TRP A 102 0.64 0.40 15.57
CA TRP A 102 1.27 1.67 15.19
C TRP A 102 2.76 1.53 14.84
N GLU A 103 3.40 0.44 15.24
CA GLU A 103 4.80 0.13 14.87
C GLU A 103 4.91 -0.47 13.46
N GLY A 104 3.78 -0.61 12.76
CA GLY A 104 3.69 -1.35 11.49
C GLY A 104 3.59 -2.86 11.73
N GLY A 105 3.84 -3.65 10.69
CA GLY A 105 3.75 -5.11 10.75
C GLY A 105 2.33 -5.62 10.49
N MET A 106 1.97 -5.66 9.21
CA MET A 106 0.72 -6.22 8.69
C MET A 106 1.04 -7.20 7.57
N ALA A 107 0.41 -8.37 7.57
CA ALA A 107 0.59 -9.38 6.55
C ALA A 107 -0.60 -9.42 5.59
N SER A 108 -0.36 -9.32 4.28
CA SER A 108 -1.41 -9.46 3.25
C SER A 108 -2.10 -10.83 3.32
N HIS A 109 -1.33 -11.91 3.45
CA HIS A 109 -1.83 -13.27 3.62
C HIS A 109 -2.72 -13.41 4.87
N GLY A 110 -2.32 -12.77 5.97
CA GLY A 110 -3.12 -12.70 7.20
C GLY A 110 -4.47 -12.02 6.99
N GLY A 111 -4.48 -10.89 6.28
CA GLY A 111 -5.71 -10.16 5.96
C GLY A 111 -6.67 -10.96 5.07
N ILE A 112 -6.14 -11.67 4.07
CA ILE A 112 -6.94 -12.55 3.20
C ILE A 112 -7.55 -13.70 4.00
N LEU A 113 -6.75 -14.42 4.79
CA LEU A 113 -7.23 -15.52 5.62
C LEU A 113 -8.25 -15.04 6.67
N GLY A 114 -7.98 -13.90 7.31
CA GLY A 114 -8.90 -13.27 8.25
C GLY A 114 -10.24 -12.93 7.60
N LEU A 115 -10.23 -12.36 6.39
CA LEU A 115 -11.46 -12.04 5.65
C LEU A 115 -12.25 -13.30 5.26
N VAL A 116 -11.57 -14.38 4.86
CA VAL A 116 -12.20 -15.69 4.57
C VAL A 116 -12.86 -16.25 5.82
N ILE A 117 -12.16 -16.28 6.96
CA ILE A 117 -12.72 -16.77 8.23
C ILE A 117 -13.88 -15.89 8.68
N PHE A 118 -13.73 -14.56 8.62
CA PHE A 118 -14.76 -13.61 8.98
C PHE A 118 -16.03 -13.82 8.16
N THR A 119 -15.93 -13.85 6.83
CA THR A 119 -17.10 -14.03 5.95
C THR A 119 -17.76 -15.38 6.16
N TRP A 120 -16.99 -16.44 6.40
CA TRP A 120 -17.52 -17.76 6.72
C TRP A 120 -18.34 -17.74 8.02
N VAL A 121 -17.79 -17.20 9.11
CA VAL A 121 -18.50 -17.07 10.40
C VAL A 121 -19.73 -16.15 10.26
N TYR A 122 -19.58 -15.01 9.58
CA TYR A 122 -20.65 -14.03 9.39
C TYR A 122 -21.83 -14.65 8.62
N SER A 123 -21.55 -15.42 7.56
CA SER A 123 -22.57 -16.11 6.76
C SER A 123 -23.42 -17.06 7.61
N ARG A 124 -22.79 -17.81 8.52
CA ARG A 124 -23.47 -18.75 9.43
C ARG A 124 -24.35 -18.03 10.44
N ARG A 125 -23.89 -16.91 10.99
CA ARG A 125 -24.64 -16.10 11.96
C ARG A 125 -25.85 -15.42 11.31
N LYS A 126 -25.70 -14.91 10.09
CA LYS A 126 -26.77 -14.25 9.33
C LYS A 126 -27.65 -15.22 8.54
N LYS A 127 -27.30 -16.51 8.49
CA LYS A 127 -27.99 -17.55 7.71
C LYS A 127 -28.11 -17.18 6.22
N VAL A 128 -27.04 -16.63 5.67
CA VAL A 128 -26.92 -16.26 4.24
C VAL A 128 -25.86 -17.10 3.56
N SER A 129 -25.87 -17.12 2.22
CA SER A 129 -24.85 -17.83 1.46
C SER A 129 -23.46 -17.21 1.67
N TRP A 130 -22.48 -18.04 2.01
CA TRP A 130 -21.07 -17.63 2.12
C TRP A 130 -20.51 -17.19 0.76
N THR A 131 -20.80 -17.94 -0.30
CA THR A 131 -20.38 -17.56 -1.66
C THR A 131 -21.07 -16.28 -2.10
N GLY A 132 -22.32 -16.04 -1.71
CA GLY A 132 -23.01 -14.78 -2.03
C GLY A 132 -22.41 -13.54 -1.33
N LEU A 133 -21.84 -13.70 -0.13
CA LEU A 133 -21.02 -12.64 0.49
C LEU A 133 -19.73 -12.43 -0.29
N GLY A 134 -19.06 -13.53 -0.64
CA GLY A 134 -17.84 -13.55 -1.44
C GLY A 134 -18.01 -12.86 -2.79
N ASP A 135 -19.06 -13.20 -3.54
CA ASP A 135 -19.38 -12.61 -4.85
C ASP A 135 -19.49 -11.09 -4.76
N GLY A 136 -20.18 -10.57 -3.75
CA GLY A 136 -20.28 -9.12 -3.53
C GLY A 136 -18.91 -8.50 -3.30
N LEU A 137 -18.10 -9.10 -2.42
CA LEU A 137 -16.74 -8.62 -2.14
C LEU A 137 -15.84 -8.69 -3.39
N CYS A 138 -15.87 -9.78 -4.15
CA CYS A 138 -15.08 -9.93 -5.37
C CYS A 138 -15.42 -8.88 -6.42
N VAL A 139 -16.69 -8.48 -6.55
CA VAL A 139 -17.11 -7.43 -7.49
C VAL A 139 -16.57 -6.05 -7.07
N VAL A 140 -16.54 -5.73 -5.76
CA VAL A 140 -16.17 -4.39 -5.29
C VAL A 140 -14.69 -4.25 -4.90
N ALA A 141 -14.00 -5.36 -4.59
CA ALA A 141 -12.61 -5.38 -4.16
C ALA A 141 -11.63 -4.70 -5.15
N PRO A 142 -11.79 -4.80 -6.48
CA PRO A 142 -10.92 -4.10 -7.42
C PRO A 142 -10.89 -2.58 -7.24
N VAL A 143 -11.95 -1.96 -6.70
CA VAL A 143 -11.93 -0.53 -6.37
C VAL A 143 -10.94 -0.24 -5.23
N GLY A 144 -10.87 -1.13 -4.24
CA GLY A 144 -9.84 -1.06 -3.19
C GLY A 144 -8.43 -1.26 -3.75
N LEU A 145 -8.26 -2.19 -4.70
CA LEU A 145 -6.99 -2.40 -5.41
C LEU A 145 -6.57 -1.13 -6.17
N PHE A 146 -7.48 -0.50 -6.91
CA PHE A 146 -7.23 0.76 -7.60
C PHE A 146 -6.64 1.81 -6.64
N PHE A 147 -7.33 2.11 -5.53
CA PHE A 147 -6.85 3.09 -4.57
C PHE A 147 -5.50 2.70 -3.95
N GLY A 148 -5.33 1.43 -3.60
CA GLY A 148 -4.08 0.91 -3.05
C GLY A 148 -2.90 1.12 -4.00
N ARG A 149 -3.08 0.81 -5.29
CA ARG A 149 -2.03 0.98 -6.31
C ARG A 149 -1.72 2.45 -6.59
N ILE A 150 -2.71 3.34 -6.55
CA ILE A 150 -2.46 4.78 -6.59
C ILE A 150 -1.65 5.23 -5.38
N ALA A 151 -1.92 4.71 -4.19
CA ALA A 151 -1.13 5.03 -3.00
C ALA A 151 0.30 4.47 -3.07
N ASN A 152 0.51 3.27 -3.63
CA ASN A 152 1.85 2.75 -3.88
C ASN A 152 2.63 3.65 -4.84
N PHE A 153 1.96 4.15 -5.90
CA PHE A 153 2.57 5.13 -6.80
C PHE A 153 2.99 6.40 -6.07
N ILE A 154 2.09 7.00 -5.26
CA ILE A 154 2.38 8.22 -4.48
C ILE A 154 3.53 7.99 -3.47
N ASN A 155 3.57 6.82 -2.85
CA ASN A 155 4.67 6.44 -1.94
C ASN A 155 5.99 6.21 -2.69
N GLY A 156 5.94 5.97 -4.00
CA GLY A 156 7.09 5.60 -4.82
C GLY A 156 7.59 4.19 -4.54
N GLU A 157 6.71 3.25 -4.16
CA GLU A 157 7.05 1.85 -3.83
C GLU A 157 6.39 0.87 -4.81
N LEU A 158 6.90 -0.37 -4.91
CA LEU A 158 6.37 -1.41 -5.81
C LEU A 158 6.37 -1.03 -7.30
N TYR A 159 7.35 -0.23 -7.74
CA TYR A 159 7.56 0.02 -9.17
C TYR A 159 8.11 -1.21 -9.88
N GLY A 160 7.99 -1.19 -11.20
CA GLY A 160 8.33 -2.32 -12.04
C GLY A 160 9.83 -2.46 -12.30
N ARG A 161 10.14 -3.40 -13.19
CA ARG A 161 11.50 -3.64 -13.68
C ARG A 161 12.11 -2.42 -14.39
N VAL A 162 13.44 -2.42 -14.47
CA VAL A 162 14.22 -1.45 -15.24
C VAL A 162 13.80 -1.49 -16.72
N ALA A 163 13.61 -0.31 -17.30
CA ALA A 163 13.02 -0.11 -18.63
C ALA A 163 13.71 1.03 -19.37
N PRO A 164 14.98 0.85 -19.79
CA PRO A 164 15.71 1.88 -20.51
C PRO A 164 15.07 2.11 -21.88
N GLY A 165 14.93 3.37 -22.28
CA GLY A 165 14.39 3.75 -23.59
C GLY A 165 12.86 3.80 -23.68
N LEU A 166 12.12 3.45 -22.62
CA LEU A 166 10.67 3.60 -22.58
C LEU A 166 10.28 5.07 -22.34
N ALA A 167 9.44 5.62 -23.22
CA ALA A 167 9.09 7.05 -23.21
C ALA A 167 8.38 7.54 -21.93
N TRP A 168 7.70 6.64 -21.20
CA TRP A 168 7.00 6.95 -19.95
C TRP A 168 7.60 6.22 -18.74
N ALA A 169 8.84 5.74 -18.84
CA ALA A 169 9.54 5.27 -17.65
C ALA A 169 9.74 6.42 -16.65
N MET A 170 9.80 6.06 -15.37
CA MET A 170 9.99 6.99 -14.26
C MET A 170 11.16 6.53 -13.40
N LYS A 171 11.86 7.48 -12.79
CA LYS A 171 12.98 7.25 -11.87
C LYS A 171 12.48 7.40 -10.44
N PHE A 172 12.61 6.35 -9.63
CA PHE A 172 12.10 6.33 -8.26
C PHE A 172 13.25 6.42 -7.25
N PRO A 173 13.34 7.49 -6.43
CA PRO A 173 14.37 7.62 -5.39
C PRO A 173 14.39 6.47 -4.39
N MET A 174 13.23 5.83 -4.16
CA MET A 174 13.10 4.65 -3.32
C MET A 174 13.98 3.47 -3.78
N ALA A 175 14.32 3.40 -5.08
CA ALA A 175 15.17 2.35 -5.64
C ALA A 175 16.60 2.35 -5.10
N LEU A 176 17.07 3.48 -4.57
CA LEU A 176 18.39 3.57 -3.93
C LEU A 176 18.48 2.70 -2.67
N ARG A 177 17.35 2.39 -2.02
CA ARG A 177 17.30 1.49 -0.86
C ARG A 177 17.27 0.01 -1.25
N GLU A 178 16.74 -0.30 -2.43
CA GLU A 178 16.53 -1.67 -2.91
C GLU A 178 17.73 -2.22 -3.67
N ASN A 179 18.49 -1.34 -4.36
CA ASN A 179 19.65 -1.72 -5.17
C ASN A 179 20.84 -2.16 -4.28
N LYS A 180 20.76 -3.39 -3.76
CA LYS A 180 21.89 -4.12 -3.16
C LYS A 180 22.97 -4.52 -4.18
N ILE A 181 22.65 -4.41 -5.49
CA ILE A 181 23.48 -4.90 -6.60
C ILE A 181 24.66 -3.95 -6.91
N GLU A 182 24.54 -2.67 -6.56
CA GLU A 182 25.63 -1.69 -6.67
C GLU A 182 25.72 -0.88 -5.37
N ALA A 183 26.41 -1.43 -4.36
CA ALA A 183 26.65 -0.75 -3.08
C ALA A 183 27.23 0.67 -3.22
N GLY A 184 27.84 0.99 -4.37
CA GLY A 184 28.33 2.34 -4.68
C GLY A 184 27.26 3.35 -5.10
N ASN A 185 26.09 2.91 -5.60
CA ASN A 185 25.12 3.83 -6.18
C ASN A 185 24.41 4.68 -5.12
N PHE A 186 24.11 4.11 -3.94
CA PHE A 186 23.60 4.89 -2.79
C PHE A 186 24.61 5.94 -2.32
N THR A 187 25.87 5.53 -2.09
CA THR A 187 26.93 6.42 -1.59
C THR A 187 27.21 7.54 -2.60
N ASN A 188 27.39 7.21 -3.87
CA ASN A 188 27.64 8.20 -4.93
C ASN A 188 26.46 9.17 -5.09
N ALA A 189 25.22 8.67 -4.97
CA ALA A 189 24.02 9.50 -5.00
C ALA A 189 23.95 10.44 -3.79
N ALA A 190 24.31 9.96 -2.60
CA ALA A 190 24.35 10.76 -1.37
C ALA A 190 25.44 11.83 -1.45
N ASP A 191 26.62 11.50 -1.96
CA ASP A 191 27.72 12.42 -2.17
C ASP A 191 27.36 13.51 -3.18
N ALA A 192 26.80 13.14 -4.33
CA ALA A 192 26.34 14.10 -5.34
C ALA A 192 25.25 15.04 -4.79
N LEU A 193 24.34 14.51 -3.99
CA LEU A 193 23.28 15.32 -3.38
C LEU A 193 23.81 16.23 -2.27
N SER A 194 24.86 15.83 -1.54
CA SER A 194 25.46 16.64 -0.47
C SER A 194 26.05 17.95 -0.98
N ALA A 195 26.47 18.00 -2.25
CA ALA A 195 26.97 19.22 -2.89
C ALA A 195 25.88 20.30 -3.05
N VAL A 196 24.61 19.91 -3.09
CA VAL A 196 23.45 20.82 -3.26
C VAL A 196 22.55 20.87 -2.03
N VAL A 197 22.73 19.95 -1.06
CA VAL A 197 21.99 19.89 0.20
C VAL A 197 22.98 19.89 1.38
N PRO A 198 23.32 21.08 1.92
CA PRO A 198 24.22 21.18 3.06
C PRO A 198 23.69 20.42 4.28
N GLY A 199 24.58 19.71 4.98
CA GLY A 199 24.23 18.93 6.17
C GLY A 199 23.45 17.65 5.88
N LEU A 200 23.43 17.17 4.62
CA LEU A 200 22.82 15.88 4.28
C LEU A 200 23.53 14.70 4.94
N LEU A 201 24.87 14.69 4.89
CA LEU A 201 25.71 13.57 5.35
C LEU A 201 26.13 13.68 6.82
N GLU A 202 26.32 14.91 7.29
CA GLU A 202 26.91 15.19 8.60
C GLU A 202 26.06 16.15 9.42
N TYR A 203 26.17 16.02 10.73
CA TYR A 203 25.67 16.99 11.69
C TYR A 203 26.60 18.21 11.76
N PRO A 204 26.13 19.36 12.28
CA PRO A 204 26.97 20.55 12.46
C PRO A 204 28.22 20.34 13.34
N ASP A 205 28.23 19.27 14.15
CA ASP A 205 29.36 18.87 14.99
C ASP A 205 30.35 17.91 14.30
N GLY A 206 30.17 17.63 13.00
CA GLY A 206 31.04 16.78 12.19
C GLY A 206 30.78 15.28 12.32
N ARG A 207 29.76 14.83 13.05
CA ARG A 207 29.37 13.42 13.08
C ARG A 207 28.62 13.02 11.82
N VAL A 208 28.97 11.87 11.24
CA VAL A 208 28.26 11.28 10.09
C VAL A 208 26.92 10.72 10.53
N LYS A 209 25.87 11.00 9.76
CA LYS A 209 24.50 10.50 10.01
C LYS A 209 24.37 9.02 9.68
N ALA A 210 23.42 8.35 10.33
CA ALA A 210 23.09 6.97 9.99
C ALA A 210 22.51 6.88 8.56
N SER A 211 22.67 5.73 7.90
CA SER A 211 22.20 5.52 6.52
C SER A 211 20.71 5.79 6.33
N ASP A 212 19.86 5.39 7.29
CA ASP A 212 18.41 5.65 7.25
C ASP A 212 18.08 7.15 7.37
N GLU A 213 18.88 7.91 8.12
CA GLU A 213 18.73 9.37 8.23
C GLU A 213 19.15 10.07 6.94
N ILE A 214 20.29 9.66 6.36
CA ILE A 214 20.77 10.17 5.07
C ILE A 214 19.73 9.90 4.00
N PHE A 215 19.24 8.66 3.90
CA PHE A 215 18.22 8.28 2.92
C PHE A 215 16.92 9.09 3.09
N SER A 216 16.45 9.27 4.33
CA SER A 216 15.28 10.10 4.62
C SER A 216 15.49 11.56 4.18
N GLY A 217 16.69 12.10 4.43
CA GLY A 217 17.11 13.42 3.96
C GLY A 217 17.13 13.52 2.43
N MET A 218 17.64 12.50 1.74
CA MET A 218 17.66 12.43 0.27
C MET A 218 16.23 12.47 -0.31
N LEU A 219 15.31 11.68 0.25
CA LEU A 219 13.91 11.69 -0.18
C LEU A 219 13.26 13.06 0.04
N GLN A 220 13.50 13.70 1.19
CA GLN A 220 12.96 15.02 1.50
C GLN A 220 13.53 16.10 0.56
N ALA A 221 14.83 16.08 0.29
CA ALA A 221 15.47 16.99 -0.65
C ALA A 221 14.91 16.84 -2.06
N THR A 222 14.74 15.60 -2.52
CA THR A 222 14.17 15.30 -3.85
C THR A 222 12.75 15.85 -4.01
N ARG A 223 11.97 15.89 -2.93
CA ARG A 223 10.60 16.45 -2.92
C ARG A 223 10.58 17.98 -2.97
N SER A 224 11.57 18.63 -2.37
CA SER A 224 11.56 20.07 -2.11
C SER A 224 12.37 20.90 -3.11
N SER A 225 13.38 20.31 -3.77
CA SER A 225 14.30 21.02 -4.67
C SER A 225 14.37 20.38 -6.07
N PRO A 226 14.18 21.18 -7.15
CA PRO A 226 14.53 20.76 -8.52
C PRO A 226 16.02 20.40 -8.67
N GLU A 227 16.93 21.14 -8.02
CA GLU A 227 18.37 20.91 -8.07
C GLU A 227 18.74 19.56 -7.46
N ALA A 228 18.11 19.21 -6.33
CA ALA A 228 18.23 17.89 -5.70
C ALA A 228 17.80 16.76 -6.65
N ARG A 229 16.70 16.95 -7.39
CA ARG A 229 16.22 15.98 -8.39
C ARG A 229 17.22 15.82 -9.53
N ALA A 230 17.77 16.92 -10.04
CA ALA A 230 18.77 16.89 -11.10
C ALA A 230 20.09 16.23 -10.64
N ALA A 231 20.51 16.46 -9.40
CA ALA A 231 21.68 15.81 -8.81
C ALA A 231 21.48 14.29 -8.64
N LEU A 232 20.26 13.87 -8.29
CA LEU A 232 19.95 12.45 -8.06
C LEU A 232 19.68 11.67 -9.36
N GLU A 233 19.17 12.34 -10.39
CA GLU A 233 18.71 11.72 -11.64
C GLU A 233 19.71 10.73 -12.28
N PRO A 234 21.03 11.02 -12.36
CA PRO A 234 22.00 10.12 -12.99
C PRO A 234 22.15 8.77 -12.28
N TYR A 235 21.85 8.72 -10.99
CA TYR A 235 21.99 7.55 -10.13
C TYR A 235 20.73 6.67 -10.10
N LEU A 236 19.64 7.13 -10.73
CA LEU A 236 18.38 6.43 -10.75
C LEU A 236 18.15 5.75 -12.10
N GLU A 237 17.84 4.47 -12.05
CA GLU A 237 17.45 3.71 -13.23
C GLU A 237 15.99 4.03 -13.64
N PRO A 238 15.71 4.23 -14.93
CA PRO A 238 14.35 4.36 -15.43
C PRO A 238 13.60 3.03 -15.26
N ARG A 239 12.41 3.06 -14.66
CA ARG A 239 11.59 1.88 -14.37
C ARG A 239 10.17 2.06 -14.87
N HIS A 240 9.49 0.94 -15.11
CA HIS A 240 8.06 0.96 -15.38
C HIS A 240 7.30 1.48 -14.14
N PRO A 241 6.40 2.48 -14.25
CA PRO A 241 5.45 2.80 -13.20
C PRO A 241 4.32 1.74 -13.15
N SER A 242 4.67 0.49 -12.82
CA SER A 242 3.76 -0.66 -12.85
C SER A 242 2.53 -0.49 -11.96
N GLN A 243 2.65 0.29 -10.87
CA GLN A 243 1.55 0.62 -10.00
C GLN A 243 0.39 1.26 -10.77
N LEU A 244 0.69 2.11 -11.76
CA LEU A 244 -0.35 2.73 -12.60
C LEU A 244 -0.99 1.72 -13.55
N TYR A 245 -0.23 0.74 -14.04
CA TYR A 245 -0.76 -0.34 -14.87
C TYR A 245 -1.66 -1.25 -14.04
N GLU A 246 -1.23 -1.62 -12.83
CA GLU A 246 -2.00 -2.43 -11.89
C GLU A 246 -3.27 -1.70 -11.44
N ALA A 247 -3.19 -0.39 -11.15
CA ALA A 247 -4.37 0.43 -10.86
C ALA A 247 -5.36 0.40 -12.03
N ALA A 248 -4.87 0.56 -13.26
CA ALA A 248 -5.73 0.57 -14.44
C ALA A 248 -6.34 -0.81 -14.75
N LEU A 249 -5.53 -1.87 -14.71
CA LEU A 249 -5.91 -3.21 -15.17
C LEU A 249 -6.57 -4.04 -14.06
N GLU A 250 -5.91 -4.19 -12.92
CA GLU A 250 -6.41 -4.98 -11.77
C GLU A 250 -7.41 -4.20 -10.93
N GLY A 251 -7.40 -2.87 -11.02
CA GLY A 251 -8.34 -2.00 -10.33
C GLY A 251 -9.53 -1.62 -11.21
N ALA A 252 -9.35 -0.60 -12.06
CA ALA A 252 -10.45 0.02 -12.80
C ALA A 252 -11.07 -0.90 -13.86
N LEU A 253 -10.27 -1.56 -14.69
CA LEU A 253 -10.76 -2.44 -15.75
C LEU A 253 -11.41 -3.70 -15.17
N LEU A 254 -10.75 -4.36 -14.20
CA LEU A 254 -11.31 -5.54 -13.54
C LEU A 254 -12.62 -5.19 -12.83
N PHE A 255 -12.70 -4.04 -12.14
CA PHE A 255 -13.96 -3.55 -11.59
C PHE A 255 -15.03 -3.42 -12.67
N ALA A 256 -14.73 -2.74 -13.78
CA ALA A 256 -15.69 -2.53 -14.85
C ALA A 256 -16.21 -3.86 -15.42
N ILE A 257 -15.33 -4.84 -15.66
CA ILE A 257 -15.71 -6.17 -16.15
C ILE A 257 -16.64 -6.87 -15.15
N LEU A 258 -16.24 -6.99 -13.88
CA LEU A 258 -17.02 -7.69 -12.86
C LEU A 258 -18.35 -6.98 -12.58
N TRP A 259 -18.35 -5.66 -12.60
CA TRP A 259 -19.56 -4.86 -12.45
C TRP A 259 -20.53 -5.08 -13.61
N ILE A 260 -20.04 -5.01 -14.86
CA ILE A 260 -20.84 -5.28 -16.06
C ILE A 260 -21.45 -6.68 -15.98
N VAL A 261 -20.66 -7.70 -15.66
CA VAL A 261 -21.14 -9.08 -15.50
C VAL A 261 -22.21 -9.17 -14.42
N ARG A 262 -21.99 -8.55 -13.25
CA ARG A 262 -22.96 -8.57 -12.15
C ARG A 262 -24.28 -7.88 -12.53
N MET A 263 -24.22 -6.81 -13.30
CA MET A 263 -25.39 -6.04 -13.71
C MET A 263 -26.17 -6.70 -14.86
N HIS A 264 -25.50 -7.40 -15.78
CA HIS A 264 -26.14 -8.00 -16.97
C HIS A 264 -27.01 -9.23 -16.69
N HIS A 265 -26.71 -10.01 -15.64
CA HIS A 265 -27.45 -11.25 -15.34
C HIS A 265 -28.86 -11.04 -14.75
N THR A 266 -29.42 -9.83 -14.80
CA THR A 266 -30.74 -9.51 -14.22
C THR A 266 -31.89 -9.35 -15.22
N GLY A 267 -31.69 -9.83 -16.46
CA GLY A 267 -32.67 -9.77 -17.55
C GLY A 267 -33.54 -11.02 -17.78
N CYS A 268 -33.58 -11.99 -16.87
CA CYS A 268 -34.45 -13.18 -16.94
C CYS A 268 -35.25 -13.37 -15.66
#